data_AF-A0A7K2NND0-F1
#
_entry.id   AF-A0A7K2NND0-F1
#
_cell.length_a   1.000
_cell.length_b   1.000
_cell.length_c   1.000
_cell.angle_alpha   90.00
_cell.angle_beta   90.00
_cell.angle_gamma   90.00
#
_symmetry.space_group_name_H-M   'P 1'
#
loop_
_entity.id
_entity.type
_entity.pdbx_description
1 polymer ?
#
loop_
_entity_poly.entity_id
_entity_poly.type
_entity_poly.pdbx_seq_one_letter_code
_entity_poly.pdbx_strand_id
1 'polypeptide(L)'
;FVPQGIGADLIATIEGFSRRDVDEYAALSQERAAVAWKDGRFDRSVVPVVDRSGLVVLDRDQHIRPGTTAESLAGLKPSFADIGELGGFDAVALQKYHWVERIDHVHHAGNSSGIVDGASLVAIGSKEVG
;
A
#
# COMPACT_ATOMS: atom_id res chain seq x y z
N PHE A 1 -0.26 -15.63 16.35
CA PHE A 1 -0.55 -14.36 15.67
C PHE A 1 0.71 -13.91 14.96
N VAL A 2 0.59 -13.38 13.74
CA VAL A 2 1.72 -12.84 12.96
C VAL A 2 1.24 -11.52 12.34
N PRO A 3 2.00 -10.42 12.40
CA PRO A 3 1.66 -9.16 11.74
C PRO A 3 1.52 -9.32 10.22
N GLN A 4 0.64 -8.52 9.62
CA GLN A 4 0.36 -8.58 8.18
C GLN A 4 1.59 -8.36 7.29
N GLY A 5 2.54 -7.51 7.71
CA GLY A 5 3.76 -7.22 6.96
C GLY A 5 4.67 -8.44 6.81
N ILE A 6 4.79 -9.26 7.85
CA ILE A 6 5.53 -10.53 7.80
C ILE A 6 4.84 -11.52 6.86
N GLY A 7 3.50 -11.55 6.86
CA GLY A 7 2.74 -12.35 5.89
C GLY A 7 2.99 -11.94 4.45
N ALA A 8 3.11 -10.63 4.17
CA ALA A 8 3.45 -10.12 2.84
C ALA A 8 4.88 -10.50 2.41
N ASP A 9 5.86 -10.33 3.29
CA ASP A 9 7.25 -10.76 3.05
C ASP A 9 7.35 -12.27 2.82
N LEU A 10 6.57 -13.06 3.56
CA LEU A 10 6.50 -14.50 3.39
C LEU A 10 5.89 -14.90 2.03
N ILE A 11 4.86 -14.21 1.56
CA ILE A 11 4.31 -14.42 0.20
C ILE A 11 5.41 -14.15 -0.83
N ALA A 12 6.11 -13.02 -0.72
CA ALA A 12 7.21 -12.68 -1.63
C ALA A 12 8.32 -13.75 -1.61
N THR A 13 8.65 -14.26 -0.42
CA THR A 13 9.65 -15.32 -0.24
C THR A 13 9.25 -16.62 -0.92
N ILE A 14 8.00 -17.07 -0.74
CA ILE A 14 7.51 -18.36 -1.28
C ILE A 14 7.36 -18.28 -2.80
N GLU A 15 6.85 -17.18 -3.32
CA GLU A 15 6.58 -16.99 -4.75
C GLU A 15 7.81 -16.50 -5.52
N GLY A 16 8.90 -16.14 -4.83
CA GLY A 16 10.14 -15.66 -5.43
C GLY A 16 10.06 -14.24 -5.98
N PHE A 17 9.20 -13.38 -5.41
CA PHE A 17 9.16 -11.96 -5.75
C PHE A 17 10.32 -11.24 -5.08
N SER A 18 11.21 -10.69 -5.90
CA SER A 18 12.35 -9.92 -5.43
C SER A 18 11.93 -8.53 -4.95
N ARG A 19 12.83 -7.87 -4.23
CA ARG A 19 12.70 -6.45 -3.88
C ARG A 19 12.41 -5.56 -5.10
N ARG A 20 13.05 -5.85 -6.23
CA ARG A 20 12.83 -5.07 -7.46
C ARG A 20 11.42 -5.26 -8.00
N ASP A 21 10.88 -6.48 -7.97
CA ASP A 21 9.53 -6.78 -8.49
C ASP A 21 8.45 -6.01 -7.72
N VAL A 22 8.54 -6.00 -6.38
CA VAL A 22 7.57 -5.28 -5.54
C VAL A 22 7.72 -3.75 -5.65
N ASP A 23 8.95 -3.26 -5.87
CA ASP A 23 9.22 -1.83 -6.07
C ASP A 23 8.75 -1.36 -7.46
N GLU A 24 8.88 -2.18 -8.50
CA GLU A 24 8.34 -1.90 -9.83
C GLU A 24 6.81 -1.80 -9.82
N TYR A 25 6.14 -2.71 -9.09
CA TYR A 25 4.69 -2.62 -8.91
C TYR A 25 4.29 -1.34 -8.17
N ALA A 26 5.02 -0.97 -7.11
CA ALA A 26 4.77 0.25 -6.36
C ALA A 26 4.94 1.52 -7.21
N ALA A 27 6.02 1.60 -8.00
CA ALA A 27 6.26 2.70 -8.93
C ALA A 27 5.14 2.79 -10.00
N LEU A 28 4.73 1.66 -10.57
CA LEU A 28 3.63 1.60 -11.53
C LEU A 28 2.31 2.06 -10.92
N SER A 29 2.05 1.75 -9.64
CA SER A 29 0.87 2.24 -8.94
C SER A 29 0.87 3.76 -8.80
N GLN A 30 2.02 4.36 -8.45
CA GLN A 30 2.17 5.82 -8.36
C GLN A 30 1.96 6.51 -9.72
N GLU A 31 2.52 5.95 -10.79
CA GLU A 31 2.33 6.45 -12.15
C GLU A 31 0.84 6.42 -12.55
N ARG A 32 0.17 5.27 -12.36
CA ARG A 32 -1.25 5.11 -12.70
C ARG A 32 -2.14 6.07 -11.92
N ALA A 33 -1.88 6.27 -10.63
CA ALA A 33 -2.63 7.21 -9.81
C ALA A 33 -2.43 8.66 -10.28
N ALA A 34 -1.19 9.06 -10.58
CA ALA A 34 -0.89 10.38 -11.11
C ALA A 34 -1.56 10.63 -12.47
N VAL A 35 -1.55 9.63 -13.37
CA VAL A 35 -2.24 9.70 -14.67
C VAL A 35 -3.76 9.79 -14.48
N ALA A 36 -4.36 9.00 -13.59
CA ALA A 36 -5.80 9.05 -13.35
C ALA A 36 -6.28 10.42 -12.85
N TRP A 37 -5.51 11.07 -11.96
CA TRP A 37 -5.76 12.44 -11.54
C TRP A 37 -5.55 13.46 -12.66
N LYS A 38 -4.48 13.34 -13.45
CA LYS A 38 -4.22 14.21 -14.60
C LYS A 38 -5.33 14.14 -15.65
N ASP A 39 -5.87 12.95 -15.88
CA ASP A 39 -6.93 12.68 -16.84
C ASP A 39 -8.34 13.05 -16.31
N GLY A 40 -8.46 13.54 -15.07
CA GLY A 40 -9.75 13.92 -14.47
C GLY A 40 -10.67 12.73 -14.16
N ARG A 41 -10.13 11.52 -14.03
CA ARG A 41 -10.95 10.30 -13.82
C ARG A 41 -11.69 10.30 -12.49
N PHE A 42 -11.20 11.06 -11.52
CA PHE A 42 -11.76 11.16 -10.18
C PHE A 42 -12.68 12.37 -9.96
N ASP A 43 -12.79 13.27 -10.94
CA ASP A 43 -13.50 14.55 -10.82
C ASP A 43 -14.99 14.40 -10.44
N ARG A 44 -15.59 13.24 -10.74
CA ARG A 44 -17.01 12.95 -10.43
C ARG A 44 -17.23 12.20 -9.13
N SER A 45 -16.17 11.78 -8.44
CA SER A 45 -16.28 10.83 -7.32
C SER A 45 -15.46 11.22 -6.10
N VAL A 46 -14.42 12.03 -6.25
CA VAL A 46 -13.73 12.63 -5.10
C VAL A 46 -14.41 13.94 -4.77
N VAL A 47 -14.98 14.01 -3.56
CA VAL A 47 -15.65 15.21 -3.05
C VAL A 47 -14.66 15.97 -2.17
N PRO A 48 -14.35 17.24 -2.46
CA PRO A 48 -13.47 18.04 -1.61
C PRO A 48 -13.97 18.13 -0.17
N VAL A 49 -13.05 17.96 0.77
CA VAL A 49 -13.30 18.22 2.18
C VAL A 49 -13.21 19.73 2.40
N VAL A 50 -14.27 20.31 2.93
CA VAL A 50 -14.37 21.74 3.26
C VAL A 50 -14.56 21.93 4.76
N ASP A 51 -14.10 23.07 5.28
CA ASP A 51 -14.37 23.45 6.65
C ASP A 51 -15.79 24.03 6.82
N ARG A 52 -16.13 24.43 8.05
CA ARG A 52 -17.45 25.01 8.37
C ARG A 52 -17.73 26.36 7.69
N SER A 53 -16.69 27.05 7.22
CA SER A 53 -16.80 28.31 6.47
C SER A 53 -16.87 28.10 4.95
N GLY A 54 -16.76 26.85 4.49
CA GLY A 54 -16.77 26.48 3.07
C GLY A 54 -15.42 26.57 2.38
N LEU A 55 -14.32 26.79 3.13
CA LEU A 55 -12.98 26.78 2.57
C LEU A 55 -12.50 25.34 2.34
N VAL A 56 -11.85 25.10 1.21
CA VAL A 56 -11.29 23.78 0.86
C VAL A 56 -10.13 23.45 1.80
N VAL A 57 -10.25 22.33 2.51
CA VAL A 57 -9.20 21.75 3.36
C VAL A 57 -8.35 20.79 2.53
N LEU A 58 -8.99 19.94 1.72
CA LEU A 58 -8.31 19.00 0.84
C LEU A 58 -9.24 18.60 -0.31
N ASP A 59 -8.75 18.66 -1.55
CA ASP A 59 -9.49 18.30 -2.77
C ASP A 59 -8.85 17.18 -3.59
N ARG A 60 -7.66 16.70 -3.19
CA ARG A 60 -6.86 15.72 -3.92
C ARG A 60 -6.11 14.77 -2.99
N ASP A 61 -5.75 13.60 -3.52
CA ASP A 61 -4.95 12.61 -2.80
C ASP A 61 -3.51 13.11 -2.57
N GLN A 62 -3.19 13.47 -1.33
CA GLN A 62 -1.87 13.99 -0.94
C GLN A 62 -0.76 12.92 -0.83
N HIS A 63 -1.14 11.63 -0.83
CA HIS A 63 -0.19 10.52 -0.66
C HIS A 63 0.45 10.06 -1.98
N ILE A 64 -0.05 10.55 -3.12
CA ILE A 64 0.56 10.28 -4.42
C ILE A 64 1.94 10.94 -4.48
N ARG A 65 2.91 10.22 -5.03
CA ARG A 65 4.31 10.63 -5.22
C ARG A 65 4.65 10.45 -6.71
N PRO A 66 4.28 11.41 -7.58
CA PRO A 66 4.58 11.34 -9.00
C PRO A 66 6.09 11.27 -9.25
N GLY A 67 6.50 10.49 -10.25
CA GLY A 67 7.92 10.31 -10.58
C GLY A 67 8.66 9.30 -9.69
N THR A 68 7.94 8.57 -8.83
CA THR A 68 8.50 7.41 -8.12
C THR A 68 8.99 6.36 -9.11
N THR A 69 10.23 5.89 -8.94
CA THR A 69 10.81 4.77 -9.72
C THR A 69 11.29 3.65 -8.80
N ALA A 70 11.44 2.43 -9.32
CA ALA A 70 12.00 1.32 -8.54
C ALA A 70 13.40 1.66 -7.97
N GLU A 71 14.22 2.40 -8.73
CA GLU A 71 15.55 2.85 -8.29
C GLU A 71 15.45 3.83 -7.12
N SER A 72 14.47 4.74 -7.12
CA SER A 72 14.25 5.66 -6.01
C SER A 72 13.75 4.93 -4.75
N LEU A 73 13.00 3.83 -4.92
CA LEU A 73 12.45 3.03 -3.83
C LEU A 73 13.46 2.08 -3.20
N ALA A 74 14.43 1.59 -3.98
CA ALA A 74 15.44 0.62 -3.55
C ALA A 74 16.25 1.08 -2.32
N GLY A 75 16.38 2.40 -2.11
CA GLY A 75 17.07 2.97 -0.94
C GLY A 75 16.29 2.89 0.38
N LEU A 76 15.01 2.50 0.35
CA LEU A 76 14.18 2.42 1.54
C LEU A 76 14.45 1.14 2.34
N LYS A 77 14.49 1.27 3.67
CA LYS A 77 14.72 0.16 4.59
C LYS A 77 13.47 -0.74 4.68
N PRO A 78 13.62 -2.06 4.73
CA PRO A 78 12.51 -2.97 5.02
C PRO A 78 11.80 -2.58 6.32
N SER A 79 10.47 -2.46 6.29
CA SER A 79 9.70 -1.95 7.43
C SER A 79 9.42 -3.00 8.49
N PHE A 80 9.53 -4.28 8.16
CA PHE A 80 9.10 -5.38 9.03
C PHE A 80 10.23 -6.29 9.51
N ALA A 81 11.47 -6.09 9.03
CA ALA A 81 12.61 -6.92 9.42
C ALA A 81 12.86 -6.92 10.93
N ASP A 82 12.93 -5.75 11.57
CA ASP A 82 13.15 -5.65 13.02
C ASP A 82 12.01 -6.31 13.83
N ILE A 83 10.77 -6.20 13.35
CA ILE A 83 9.62 -6.84 13.99
C ILE A 83 9.67 -8.36 13.79
N GLY A 84 10.10 -8.82 12.62
CA GLY A 84 10.30 -10.24 12.30
C GLY A 84 11.35 -10.88 13.22
N GLU A 85 12.52 -10.25 13.31
CA GLU A 85 13.66 -10.73 14.08
C GLU A 85 13.50 -10.48 15.58
N LEU A 86 13.48 -9.22 16.02
CA LEU A 86 13.45 -8.87 17.46
C LEU A 86 12.11 -9.19 18.11
N GLY A 87 11.02 -9.12 17.33
CA GLY A 87 9.68 -9.52 17.79
C GLY A 87 9.43 -11.02 17.73
N GLY A 88 10.32 -11.81 17.10
CA GLY A 88 10.21 -13.26 16.96
C GLY A 88 9.09 -13.74 16.04
N PHE A 89 8.47 -12.84 15.27
CA PHE A 89 7.32 -13.19 14.42
C PHE A 89 7.71 -14.00 13.19
N ASP A 90 8.97 -13.90 12.73
CA ASP A 90 9.48 -14.78 11.68
C ASP A 90 9.50 -16.22 12.16
N ALA A 91 10.03 -16.48 13.36
CA ALA A 91 10.06 -17.81 13.93
C ALA A 91 8.65 -18.40 14.09
N VAL A 92 7.67 -17.59 14.51
CA VAL A 92 6.27 -18.02 14.59
C VAL A 92 5.71 -18.38 13.21
N ALA A 93 6.02 -17.59 12.17
CA ALA A 93 5.59 -17.90 10.81
C ALA A 93 6.25 -19.18 10.28
N LEU A 94 7.56 -19.32 10.45
CA LEU A 94 8.35 -20.45 9.96
C LEU A 94 8.06 -21.76 10.69
N GLN A 95 7.52 -21.74 11.92
CA GLN A 95 6.97 -22.95 12.56
C GLN A 95 5.85 -23.60 11.72
N LYS A 96 5.02 -22.78 11.07
CA LYS A 96 3.96 -23.26 10.17
C LYS A 96 4.49 -23.54 8.78
N TYR A 97 5.28 -22.63 8.23
CA TYR A 97 5.88 -22.73 6.90
C TYR A 97 7.29 -23.31 6.98
N HIS A 98 7.40 -24.49 7.60
CA HIS A 98 8.66 -25.11 8.02
C HIS A 98 9.60 -25.52 6.87
N TRP A 99 9.14 -25.47 5.62
CA TRP A 99 9.97 -25.70 4.43
C TRP A 99 10.65 -24.42 3.91
N VAL A 100 10.29 -23.25 4.44
CA VAL A 100 10.94 -21.98 4.14
C VAL A 100 12.07 -21.78 5.15
N GLU A 101 13.30 -21.56 4.66
CA GLU A 101 14.47 -21.41 5.52
C GLU A 101 14.52 -20.03 6.21
N ARG A 102 14.20 -18.98 5.45
CA ARG A 102 14.26 -17.59 5.89
C ARG A 102 13.28 -16.74 5.10
N ILE A 103 12.64 -15.78 5.76
CA ILE A 103 11.80 -14.77 5.12
C ILE A 103 12.69 -13.67 4.53
N ASP A 104 12.47 -13.32 3.26
CA ASP A 104 13.09 -12.16 2.63
C ASP A 104 12.22 -10.92 2.84
N HIS A 105 12.72 -9.97 3.61
CA HIS A 105 12.00 -8.74 3.94
C HIS A 105 12.14 -7.70 2.84
N VAL A 106 11.23 -7.77 1.87
CA VAL A 106 11.21 -6.89 0.69
C VAL A 106 10.27 -5.69 0.86
N HIS A 107 9.32 -5.76 1.79
CA HIS A 107 8.34 -4.70 1.97
C HIS A 107 8.86 -3.54 2.84
N HIS A 108 8.61 -2.32 2.37
CA HIS A 108 8.93 -1.07 3.05
C HIS A 108 7.81 -0.04 2.83
N ALA A 109 7.99 1.16 3.41
CA ALA A 109 7.00 2.24 3.37
C ALA A 109 6.60 2.75 1.96
N GLY A 110 7.32 2.37 0.92
CA GLY A 110 7.07 2.80 -0.47
C GLY A 110 6.36 1.78 -1.34
N ASN A 111 6.40 0.49 -0.95
CA ASN A 111 5.71 -0.61 -1.62
C ASN A 111 4.64 -1.27 -0.72
N SER A 112 4.34 -0.66 0.43
CA SER A 112 3.22 -0.96 1.31
C SER A 112 2.19 0.18 1.26
N SER A 113 0.93 -0.11 1.58
CA SER A 113 -0.12 0.91 1.59
C SER A 113 0.16 2.02 2.61
N GLY A 114 0.08 3.28 2.16
CA GLY A 114 0.17 4.44 3.05
C GLY A 114 -0.97 4.48 4.06
N ILE A 115 -0.67 4.95 5.26
CA ILE A 115 -1.68 5.27 6.27
C ILE A 115 -2.24 6.65 5.93
N VAL A 116 -3.56 6.72 5.70
CA VAL A 116 -4.25 7.95 5.29
C VAL A 116 -5.59 8.07 6.01
N ASP A 117 -6.08 9.30 6.10
CA ASP A 117 -7.43 9.60 6.57
C ASP A 117 -8.39 9.66 5.37
N GLY A 118 -9.60 9.11 5.51
CA GLY A 118 -10.60 9.14 4.45
C GLY A 118 -11.92 8.47 4.83
N ALA A 119 -12.95 8.72 4.01
CA ALA A 119 -14.27 8.09 4.11
C ALA A 119 -14.82 7.82 2.71
N SER A 120 -15.73 6.85 2.58
CA SER A 120 -16.44 6.57 1.33
C SER A 120 -17.89 6.17 1.62
N LEU A 121 -18.78 6.39 0.64
CA LEU A 121 -20.20 6.04 0.73
C LEU A 121 -20.67 5.45 -0.62
N VAL A 122 -21.42 4.35 -0.56
CA VAL A 122 -22.08 3.75 -1.73
C VAL A 122 -23.55 3.55 -1.40
N ALA A 123 -24.44 4.13 -2.22
CA ALA A 123 -25.87 3.92 -2.11
C ALA A 123 -26.29 2.70 -2.94
N ILE A 124 -27.01 1.76 -2.32
CA ILE A 124 -27.48 0.51 -2.94
C ILE A 124 -28.96 0.34 -2.65
N GLY A 125 -29.76 0.07 -3.68
CA GLY A 125 -31.21 -0.15 -3.57
C GLY A 125 -31.73 -1.09 -4.65
N SER A 126 -32.95 -1.60 -4.47
CA SER A 126 -33.64 -2.36 -5.52
C SER A 126 -34.21 -1.41 -6.57
N LYS A 127 -34.41 -1.91 -7.79
CA LYS A 127 -35.02 -1.16 -8.90
C LYS A 127 -36.45 -0.66 -8.58
N GLU A 128 -37.14 -1.31 -7.66
CA GLU A 128 -38.53 -0.98 -7.32
C GLU A 128 -38.64 0.26 -6.43
N VAL A 129 -37.57 0.61 -5.71
CA VAL A 129 -37.54 1.70 -4.73
C VAL A 129 -36.64 2.86 -5.19
N GLY A 130 -35.83 2.67 -6.24
CA GLY A 130 -34.87 3.64 -6.78
C GLY A 130 -34.98 3.85 -8.28
#